data_AF-A0AAI9XLD4-F1
#
_entry.id   AF-A0AAI9XLD4-F1
#
_cell.length_a   1.000
_cell.length_b   1.000
_cell.length_c   1.000
_cell.angle_alpha   90.00
_cell.angle_beta   90.00
_cell.angle_gamma   90.00
#
_symmetry.space_group_name_H-M   'P 1'
#
loop_
_entity.id
_entity.type
_entity.pdbx_description
1 polymer ?
#
loop_
_entity_poly.entity_id
_entity_poly.type
_entity_poly.pdbx_seq_one_letter_code
_entity_poly.pdbx_strand_id
1 'polypeptide(L)'
;MKLSLLMTAATYAAAVQSAITWSLEKAASPTADQTDAYNKIEAAMRLAVARHSRLGSATKNLRVYYTPGVPTAEANYNGDVRFGSNRAYMNERTALHEVSHTLGVGQTAAFDRKCAAGDWATALPLLRSWDGSGAVINCGGSHIWPYGLNYDTEWSETNANRHVQLINAMIRDGM
;
A
#
# COMPACT_ATOMS: atom_id res chain seq x y z
N MET A 1 -44.10 -41.72 7.74
CA MET A 1 -42.99 -41.10 6.98
C MET A 1 -42.51 -39.89 7.74
N LYS A 2 -41.29 -39.90 8.30
CA LYS A 2 -40.70 -38.73 8.98
C LYS A 2 -39.87 -37.97 7.95
N LEU A 3 -40.37 -36.82 7.49
CA LEU A 3 -39.61 -35.91 6.65
C LEU A 3 -38.52 -35.25 7.51
N SER A 4 -37.25 -35.49 7.17
CA SER A 4 -36.13 -34.78 7.76
C SER A 4 -35.83 -33.55 6.92
N LEU A 5 -35.97 -32.36 7.50
CA LEU A 5 -35.56 -31.10 6.89
C LEU A 5 -34.04 -30.96 7.03
N LEU A 6 -33.32 -31.05 5.92
CA LEU A 6 -31.90 -30.68 5.84
C LEU A 6 -31.82 -29.17 5.67
N MET A 7 -31.39 -28.45 6.71
CA MET A 7 -30.97 -27.05 6.60
C MET A 7 -29.56 -26.99 6.02
N THR A 8 -29.43 -26.49 4.80
CA THR A 8 -28.15 -26.04 4.24
C THR A 8 -27.75 -24.72 4.91
N ALA A 9 -26.74 -24.76 5.77
CA ALA A 9 -26.10 -23.56 6.29
C ALA A 9 -25.24 -22.93 5.18
N ALA A 10 -25.66 -21.78 4.65
CA ALA A 10 -24.82 -20.96 3.80
C ALA A 10 -23.77 -20.25 4.67
N THR A 11 -22.51 -20.63 4.52
CA THR A 11 -21.38 -19.94 5.14
C THR A 11 -21.14 -18.62 4.39
N TYR A 12 -21.52 -17.50 5.00
CA TYR A 12 -21.10 -16.18 4.54
C TYR A 12 -19.61 -16.02 4.88
N ALA A 13 -18.75 -16.07 3.87
CA ALA A 13 -17.37 -15.64 4.03
C ALA A 13 -17.39 -14.12 4.28
N ALA A 14 -17.08 -13.69 5.50
CA ALA A 14 -16.80 -12.29 5.77
C ALA A 14 -15.54 -11.93 4.98
N ALA A 15 -15.68 -11.13 3.93
CA ALA A 15 -14.53 -10.53 3.27
C ALA A 15 -13.84 -9.64 4.31
N VAL A 16 -12.61 -9.99 4.72
CA VAL A 16 -11.74 -9.07 5.44
C VAL A 16 -11.39 -7.96 4.45
N GLN A 17 -12.26 -6.96 4.37
CA GLN A 17 -11.98 -5.74 3.63
C GLN A 17 -10.75 -5.09 4.27
N SER A 18 -9.76 -4.68 3.47
CA SER A 18 -8.63 -3.91 4.01
C SER A 18 -9.15 -2.74 4.86
N ALA A 19 -8.56 -2.52 6.03
CA ALA A 19 -8.92 -1.42 6.92
C ALA A 19 -7.81 -0.38 6.94
N ILE A 20 -7.31 0.00 5.76
CA ILE A 20 -6.50 1.22 5.64
C ILE A 20 -7.45 2.40 5.75
N THR A 21 -7.31 3.19 6.79
CA THR A 21 -8.06 4.44 7.02
C THR A 21 -7.07 5.60 7.00
N TRP A 22 -7.56 6.80 6.73
CA TRP A 22 -6.71 7.99 6.72
C TRP A 22 -7.46 9.25 7.12
N SER A 23 -6.73 10.20 7.70
CA SER A 23 -7.14 11.59 7.84
C SER A 23 -6.05 12.50 7.29
N LEU A 24 -6.43 13.61 6.67
CA LEU A 24 -5.51 14.65 6.23
C LEU A 24 -5.58 15.84 7.18
N GLU A 25 -4.45 16.20 7.78
CA GLU A 25 -4.32 17.39 8.60
C GLU A 25 -4.43 18.64 7.72
N LYS A 26 -5.41 19.49 8.02
CA LYS A 26 -5.69 20.73 7.29
C LYS A 26 -5.66 21.92 8.23
N ALA A 27 -5.06 23.01 7.77
CA ALA A 27 -5.18 24.29 8.46
C ALA A 27 -6.65 24.73 8.50
N ALA A 28 -7.08 25.35 9.61
CA ALA A 28 -8.45 25.86 9.76
C ALA A 28 -8.82 26.96 8.74
N SER A 29 -7.82 27.67 8.22
CA SER A 29 -7.99 28.69 7.16
C SER A 29 -6.88 28.51 6.13
N PRO A 30 -7.06 27.61 5.14
CA PRO A 30 -6.02 27.25 4.22
C PRO A 30 -5.74 28.35 3.19
N THR A 31 -4.47 28.50 2.83
CA THR A 31 -4.05 29.28 1.66
C THR A 31 -4.49 28.62 0.35
N ALA A 32 -4.39 29.33 -0.78
CA ALA A 32 -4.66 28.75 -2.10
C ALA A 32 -3.73 27.57 -2.41
N ASP A 33 -2.45 27.69 -2.06
CA ASP A 33 -1.46 26.61 -2.18
C ASP A 33 -1.87 25.37 -1.37
N GLN A 34 -2.17 25.55 -0.08
CA GLN A 34 -2.64 24.46 0.79
C GLN A 34 -3.91 23.82 0.26
N THR A 35 -4.87 24.62 -0.23
CA THR A 35 -6.12 24.12 -0.80
C THR A 35 -5.87 23.23 -2.01
N ASP A 36 -4.99 23.65 -2.93
CA ASP A 36 -4.59 22.84 -4.08
C ASP A 36 -3.89 21.54 -3.66
N ALA A 37 -2.95 21.62 -2.71
CA ALA A 37 -2.27 20.45 -2.15
C ALA A 37 -3.26 19.45 -1.56
N TYR A 38 -4.16 19.93 -0.69
CA TYR A 38 -5.13 19.09 -0.01
C TYR A 38 -6.02 18.36 -1.00
N ASN A 39 -6.57 19.06 -2.00
CA ASN A 39 -7.42 18.43 -3.00
C ASN A 39 -6.72 17.29 -3.76
N LYS A 40 -5.43 17.48 -4.10
CA LYS A 40 -4.64 16.46 -4.81
C LYS A 40 -4.26 15.28 -3.90
N ILE A 41 -3.83 15.56 -2.68
CA ILE A 41 -3.50 14.53 -1.68
C ILE A 41 -4.74 13.68 -1.37
N GLU A 42 -5.91 14.31 -1.16
CA GLU A 42 -7.15 13.58 -0.90
C GLU A 42 -7.54 12.69 -2.09
N ALA A 43 -7.41 13.19 -3.32
CA ALA A 43 -7.66 12.38 -4.52
C ALA A 43 -6.72 11.17 -4.59
N ALA A 44 -5.42 11.37 -4.35
CA ALA A 44 -4.41 10.32 -4.34
C ALA A 44 -4.69 9.26 -3.26
N MET A 45 -4.92 9.69 -2.01
CA MET A 45 -5.20 8.80 -0.88
C MET A 45 -6.49 8.03 -1.06
N ARG A 46 -7.55 8.66 -1.60
CA ARG A 46 -8.82 7.97 -1.89
C ARG A 46 -8.62 6.83 -2.89
N LEU A 47 -7.83 7.05 -3.95
CA LEU A 47 -7.55 6.02 -4.94
C LEU A 47 -6.70 4.89 -4.34
N ALA A 48 -5.62 5.22 -3.63
CA ALA A 48 -4.76 4.23 -3.00
C ALA A 48 -5.51 3.35 -1.99
N VAL A 49 -6.30 3.95 -1.10
CA VAL A 49 -7.09 3.22 -0.09
C VAL A 49 -8.20 2.38 -0.74
N ALA A 50 -8.86 2.90 -1.78
CA ALA A 50 -9.83 2.10 -2.54
C ALA A 50 -9.17 0.87 -3.19
N ARG A 51 -7.94 1.03 -3.69
CA ARG A 51 -7.19 -0.10 -4.29
C ARG A 51 -6.76 -1.12 -3.24
N HIS A 52 -6.26 -0.68 -2.08
CA HIS A 52 -6.00 -1.56 -0.94
C HIS A 52 -7.26 -2.31 -0.51
N SER A 53 -8.40 -1.62 -0.43
CA SER A 53 -9.70 -2.21 -0.04
C SER A 53 -10.18 -3.27 -1.01
N ARG A 54 -9.86 -3.12 -2.30
CA ARG A 54 -10.26 -4.06 -3.35
C ARG A 54 -9.34 -5.29 -3.43
N LEU A 55 -8.05 -5.13 -3.18
CA LEU A 55 -7.03 -6.12 -3.57
C LEU A 55 -6.18 -6.66 -2.41
N GLY A 56 -6.35 -6.13 -1.21
CA GLY A 56 -5.56 -6.50 -0.04
C GLY A 56 -6.39 -6.63 1.22
N SER A 57 -5.70 -7.02 2.29
CA SER A 57 -6.27 -7.21 3.64
C SER A 57 -5.47 -6.45 4.70
N ALA A 58 -4.44 -5.69 4.30
CA ALA A 58 -3.64 -4.87 5.21
C ALA A 58 -4.49 -3.85 5.97
N THR A 59 -4.07 -3.55 7.20
CA THR A 59 -4.76 -2.60 8.09
C THR A 59 -3.76 -1.59 8.64
N LYS A 60 -4.17 -0.32 8.71
CA LYS A 60 -3.35 0.80 9.20
C LYS A 60 -4.25 2.03 9.35
N ASN A 61 -4.05 2.81 10.40
CA ASN A 61 -4.59 4.16 10.48
C ASN A 61 -3.50 5.13 10.05
N LEU A 62 -3.76 5.92 9.01
CA LEU A 62 -2.80 6.85 8.44
C LEU A 62 -3.10 8.28 8.86
N ARG A 63 -2.04 9.02 9.20
CA ARG A 63 -2.10 10.48 9.39
C ARG A 63 -1.36 11.13 8.24
N VAL A 64 -2.09 11.85 7.41
CA VAL A 64 -1.58 12.43 6.17
C VAL A 64 -1.36 13.93 6.37
N TYR A 65 -0.26 14.45 5.83
CA TYR A 65 0.13 15.85 5.98
C TYR A 65 0.59 16.44 4.65
N TYR A 66 0.32 17.73 4.46
CA TYR A 66 1.04 18.56 3.51
C TYR A 66 2.21 19.26 4.22
N THR A 67 3.44 18.90 3.88
CA THR A 67 4.68 19.37 4.52
C THR A 67 5.62 19.93 3.46
N PRO A 68 5.53 21.23 3.10
CA PRO A 68 6.29 21.81 1.99
C PRO A 68 7.82 21.61 2.01
N GLY A 69 8.40 21.40 3.21
CA GLY A 69 9.83 21.11 3.39
C GLY A 69 10.25 19.68 2.98
N VAL A 70 9.31 18.78 2.73
CA VAL A 70 9.58 17.46 2.15
C VAL A 70 9.79 17.63 0.64
N PRO A 71 10.89 17.10 0.04
CA PRO A 71 11.14 17.27 -1.38
C PRO A 71 10.09 16.59 -2.28
N THR A 72 9.62 15.41 -1.90
CA THR A 72 8.70 14.56 -2.68
C THR A 72 7.51 14.11 -1.83
N ALA A 73 7.62 12.95 -1.20
CA ALA A 73 6.77 12.41 -0.17
C ALA A 73 7.64 11.50 0.72
N GLU A 74 7.19 11.25 1.95
CA GLU A 74 7.84 10.31 2.86
C GLU A 74 6.84 9.72 3.85
N ALA A 75 7.11 8.52 4.33
CA ALA A 75 6.28 7.82 5.28
C ALA A 75 7.08 7.15 6.39
N ASN A 76 6.40 6.88 7.50
CA ASN A 76 6.94 6.15 8.63
C ASN A 76 6.02 5.00 9.04
N TYR A 77 6.59 3.92 9.58
CA TYR A 77 5.83 2.77 10.04
C TYR A 77 4.74 3.08 11.08
N ASN A 78 4.89 4.19 11.81
CA ASN A 78 3.90 4.69 12.77
C ASN A 78 2.56 5.13 12.13
N GLY A 79 2.48 5.21 10.80
CA GLY A 79 1.29 5.61 10.05
C GLY A 79 1.33 7.04 9.51
N ASP A 80 2.41 7.79 9.73
CA ASP A 80 2.56 9.13 9.16
C ASP A 80 2.91 9.06 7.67
N VAL A 81 2.20 9.86 6.86
CA VAL A 81 2.45 10.03 5.42
C VAL A 81 2.51 11.52 5.12
N ARG A 82 3.60 12.01 4.56
CA ARG A 82 3.84 13.43 4.33
C ARG A 82 4.10 13.67 2.85
N PHE A 83 3.36 14.59 2.26
CA PHE A 83 3.57 15.05 0.88
C PHE A 83 4.24 16.43 0.87
N GLY A 84 5.23 16.57 0.02
CA GLY A 84 5.99 17.79 -0.22
C GLY A 84 5.26 18.83 -1.07
N SER A 85 5.94 19.92 -1.40
CA SER A 85 5.40 21.00 -2.24
C SER A 85 5.20 20.60 -3.71
N ASN A 86 5.93 19.61 -4.21
CA ASN A 86 5.85 19.23 -5.62
C ASN A 86 4.59 18.41 -5.94
N ARG A 87 3.67 19.01 -6.71
CA ARG A 87 2.38 18.38 -7.09
C ARG A 87 2.52 17.14 -7.97
N ALA A 88 3.67 16.95 -8.62
CA ALA A 88 3.94 15.73 -9.38
C ALA A 88 3.91 14.47 -8.50
N TYR A 89 4.12 14.60 -7.19
CA TYR A 89 4.09 13.49 -6.23
C TYR A 89 2.73 13.33 -5.51
N MET A 90 1.75 14.19 -5.77
CA MET A 90 0.42 14.09 -5.15
C MET A 90 -0.51 13.25 -6.05
N ASN A 91 -0.12 11.99 -6.27
CA ASN A 91 -0.82 11.06 -7.15
C ASN A 91 -0.91 9.66 -6.52
N GLU A 92 -1.74 8.79 -7.11
CA GLU A 92 -2.00 7.45 -6.57
C GLU A 92 -0.73 6.60 -6.47
N ARG A 93 0.17 6.65 -7.47
CA ARG A 93 1.44 5.91 -7.44
C ARG A 93 2.21 6.24 -6.16
N THR A 94 2.39 7.52 -5.87
CA THR A 94 3.15 7.98 -4.70
C THR A 94 2.44 7.55 -3.43
N ALA A 95 1.12 7.75 -3.35
CA ALA A 95 0.35 7.32 -2.19
C ALA A 95 0.47 5.82 -1.92
N LEU A 96 0.41 4.96 -2.94
CA LEU A 96 0.62 3.51 -2.78
C LEU A 96 2.03 3.20 -2.26
N HIS A 97 3.05 3.83 -2.85
CA HIS A 97 4.44 3.69 -2.43
C HIS A 97 4.63 4.07 -0.96
N GLU A 98 4.18 5.26 -0.55
CA GLU A 98 4.32 5.72 0.84
C GLU A 98 3.51 4.85 1.82
N VAL A 99 2.30 4.41 1.43
CA VAL A 99 1.52 3.47 2.25
C VAL A 99 2.30 2.17 2.46
N SER A 100 3.05 1.68 1.47
CA SER A 100 3.87 0.47 1.63
C SER A 100 4.96 0.61 2.71
N HIS A 101 5.54 1.81 2.87
CA HIS A 101 6.47 2.08 3.98
C HIS A 101 5.76 2.02 5.33
N THR A 102 4.54 2.58 5.44
CA THR A 102 3.74 2.46 6.68
C THR A 102 3.39 1.02 7.03
N LEU A 103 3.42 0.12 6.05
CA LEU A 103 3.16 -1.31 6.18
C LEU A 103 4.42 -2.14 6.46
N GLY A 104 5.61 -1.56 6.36
CA GLY A 104 6.86 -2.17 6.83
C GLY A 104 8.02 -2.11 5.85
N VAL A 105 7.76 -1.83 4.57
CA VAL A 105 8.81 -1.76 3.53
C VAL A 105 9.85 -0.74 3.92
N GLY A 106 11.10 -1.17 4.13
CA GLY A 106 12.20 -0.28 4.48
C GLY A 106 12.14 0.35 5.88
N GLN A 107 11.24 -0.11 6.75
CA GLN A 107 10.99 0.50 8.06
C GLN A 107 11.10 -0.50 9.24
N THR A 108 11.18 -1.81 8.98
CA THR A 108 11.17 -2.83 10.03
C THR A 108 12.33 -3.82 9.92
N ALA A 109 12.81 -4.32 11.05
CA ALA A 109 13.80 -5.41 11.06
C ALA A 109 13.28 -6.71 10.42
N ALA A 110 11.95 -6.89 10.39
CA ALA A 110 11.30 -8.01 9.73
C ALA A 110 11.46 -7.92 8.20
N PHE A 111 11.28 -6.72 7.63
CA PHE A 111 11.58 -6.44 6.23
C PHE A 111 13.05 -6.74 5.92
N ASP A 112 13.99 -6.18 6.69
CA ASP A 112 15.43 -6.37 6.45
C ASP A 112 15.82 -7.86 6.48
N ARG A 113 15.33 -8.60 7.48
CA ARG A 113 15.57 -10.04 7.61
C ARG A 113 15.04 -10.81 6.41
N LYS A 114 13.79 -10.54 6.00
CA LYS A 114 13.17 -11.23 4.86
C LYS A 114 13.84 -10.90 3.54
N CYS A 115 14.26 -9.65 3.36
CA CYS A 115 15.05 -9.21 2.22
C CYS A 115 16.41 -9.90 2.16
N ALA A 116 17.11 -10.03 3.30
CA ALA A 116 18.40 -10.71 3.37
C ALA A 116 18.29 -12.22 3.11
N ALA A 117 17.21 -12.86 3.59
CA ALA A 117 16.99 -14.29 3.40
C ALA A 117 16.42 -14.64 2.01
N GLY A 118 15.63 -13.74 1.41
CA GLY A 118 14.91 -14.00 0.15
C GLY A 118 13.83 -15.09 0.27
N ASP A 119 13.44 -15.47 1.48
CA ASP A 119 12.57 -16.60 1.81
C ASP A 119 11.08 -16.20 1.86
N TRP A 120 10.63 -15.51 0.81
CA TRP A 120 9.26 -15.04 0.67
C TRP A 120 8.31 -16.20 0.27
N ALA A 121 7.72 -16.86 1.26
CA ALA A 121 6.91 -18.06 1.08
C ALA A 121 5.68 -17.87 0.19
N THR A 122 5.04 -16.69 0.20
CA THR A 122 3.87 -16.37 -0.61
C THR A 122 4.12 -15.25 -1.62
N ALA A 123 4.98 -14.28 -1.30
CA ALA A 123 5.23 -13.17 -2.21
C ALA A 123 6.05 -13.57 -3.44
N LEU A 124 7.07 -14.43 -3.29
CA LEU A 124 7.89 -14.86 -4.42
C LEU A 124 7.14 -15.76 -5.41
N PRO A 125 6.35 -16.78 -4.98
CA PRO A 125 5.49 -17.52 -5.91
C PRO A 125 4.48 -16.63 -6.62
N LEU A 126 3.89 -15.64 -5.92
CA LEU A 126 2.96 -14.69 -6.52
C LEU A 126 3.65 -13.87 -7.63
N LEU A 127 4.83 -13.31 -7.35
CA LEU A 127 5.62 -12.60 -8.36
C LEU A 127 5.92 -13.48 -9.57
N ARG A 128 6.36 -14.72 -9.34
CA ARG A 128 6.70 -15.65 -10.42
C ARG A 128 5.49 -16.08 -11.26
N SER A 129 4.28 -16.04 -10.70
CA SER A 129 3.05 -16.26 -11.46
C SER A 129 2.78 -15.18 -12.51
N TRP A 130 3.37 -14.00 -12.33
CA TRP A 130 3.24 -12.85 -13.23
C TRP A 130 4.40 -12.73 -14.21
N ASP A 131 5.61 -12.91 -13.71
CA ASP A 131 6.84 -12.52 -14.42
C ASP A 131 7.72 -13.72 -14.81
N GLY A 132 7.23 -14.93 -14.54
CA GLY A 132 7.89 -16.19 -14.85
C GLY A 132 8.77 -16.71 -13.71
N SER A 133 9.20 -17.97 -13.85
CA SER A 133 9.90 -18.72 -12.80
C SER A 133 11.23 -18.11 -12.36
N GLY A 134 11.88 -17.31 -13.21
CA GLY A 134 13.14 -16.63 -12.92
C GLY A 134 13.00 -15.35 -12.10
N ALA A 135 11.77 -14.87 -11.83
CA ALA A 135 11.57 -13.62 -11.11
C ALA A 135 12.04 -13.73 -9.64
N VAL A 136 12.54 -12.60 -9.12
CA VAL A 136 13.09 -12.44 -7.76
C VAL A 136 12.59 -11.11 -7.18
N ILE A 137 12.25 -11.11 -5.90
CA ILE A 137 11.99 -9.89 -5.13
C ILE A 137 13.35 -9.35 -4.67
N ASN A 138 13.73 -8.19 -5.19
CA ASN A 138 14.91 -7.45 -4.79
C ASN A 138 14.53 -6.40 -3.74
N CYS A 139 15.40 -6.19 -2.77
CA CYS A 139 15.29 -5.09 -1.83
C CYS A 139 16.56 -4.25 -1.85
N GLY A 140 16.43 -2.95 -1.63
CA GLY A 140 17.57 -2.04 -1.56
C GLY A 140 17.25 -0.80 -0.75
N GLY A 141 17.94 -0.64 0.38
CA GLY A 141 17.64 0.40 1.36
C GLY A 141 16.18 0.30 1.77
N SER A 142 15.41 1.36 1.54
CA SER A 142 14.00 1.41 1.90
C SER A 142 13.05 0.84 0.85
N HIS A 143 13.54 0.28 -0.27
CA HIS A 143 12.71 -0.02 -1.45
C HIS A 143 12.71 -1.50 -1.84
N ILE A 144 11.75 -1.86 -2.69
CA ILE A 144 11.67 -3.16 -3.37
C ILE A 144 11.52 -3.02 -4.88
N TRP A 145 11.95 -4.05 -5.61
CA TRP A 145 11.67 -4.25 -7.02
C TRP A 145 11.42 -5.73 -7.31
N PRO A 146 10.56 -6.08 -8.28
CA PRO A 146 9.69 -5.19 -9.06
C PRO A 146 8.48 -4.71 -8.25
N TYR A 147 7.68 -3.83 -8.85
CA TYR A 147 6.41 -3.32 -8.31
C TYR A 147 6.51 -2.53 -7.00
N GLY A 148 7.67 -1.93 -6.69
CA GLY A 148 7.81 -0.98 -5.58
C GLY A 148 7.18 0.39 -5.84
N LEU A 149 6.92 0.72 -7.12
CA LEU A 149 6.39 2.03 -7.56
C LEU A 149 7.28 3.22 -7.13
N ASN A 150 8.60 3.00 -7.12
CA ASN A 150 9.64 3.93 -6.75
C ASN A 150 9.79 5.08 -7.77
N TYR A 151 9.48 4.83 -9.04
CA TYR A 151 9.57 5.81 -10.12
C TYR A 151 8.27 5.94 -10.92
N ASP A 152 8.04 7.11 -11.54
CA ASP A 152 6.88 7.36 -12.43
C ASP A 152 6.80 6.35 -13.58
N THR A 153 7.95 5.91 -14.11
CA THR A 153 8.03 4.91 -15.18
C THR A 153 7.54 3.52 -14.77
N GLU A 154 7.38 3.26 -13.46
CA GLU A 154 6.83 1.99 -12.96
C GLU A 154 5.29 2.02 -12.88
N TRP A 155 4.65 3.17 -13.14
CA TRP A 155 3.21 3.31 -13.08
C TRP A 155 2.50 2.62 -14.25
N SER A 156 1.54 1.77 -13.91
CA SER A 156 0.43 1.35 -14.76
C SER A 156 -0.68 0.82 -13.86
N GLU A 157 -1.92 0.73 -14.35
CA GLU A 157 -3.02 0.12 -13.59
C GLU A 157 -2.70 -1.32 -13.14
N THR A 158 -2.03 -2.08 -14.02
CA THR A 158 -1.57 -3.44 -13.70
C THR A 158 -0.52 -3.43 -12.60
N ASN A 159 0.47 -2.54 -12.69
CA ASN A 159 1.55 -2.46 -11.70
C ASN A 159 1.03 -1.96 -10.35
N ALA A 160 0.07 -1.04 -10.34
CA ALA A 160 -0.59 -0.58 -9.13
C ALA A 160 -1.36 -1.71 -8.42
N ASN A 161 -2.02 -2.58 -9.18
CA ASN A 161 -2.68 -3.77 -8.62
C ASN A 161 -1.66 -4.77 -8.08
N ARG A 162 -0.62 -5.07 -8.85
CA ARG A 162 0.46 -5.99 -8.46
C ARG A 162 1.20 -5.50 -7.22
N HIS A 163 1.46 -4.20 -7.10
CA HIS A 163 2.03 -3.58 -5.91
C HIS A 163 1.22 -3.94 -4.65
N VAL A 164 -0.09 -3.63 -4.63
CA VAL A 164 -0.94 -3.93 -3.46
C VAL A 164 -0.93 -5.42 -3.13
N GLN A 165 -1.08 -6.29 -4.13
CA GLN A 165 -1.11 -7.73 -3.94
C GLN A 165 0.22 -8.28 -3.42
N LEU A 166 1.35 -7.78 -3.94
CA LEU A 166 2.69 -8.19 -3.53
C LEU A 166 3.00 -7.74 -2.11
N ILE A 167 2.73 -6.48 -1.76
CA ILE A 167 2.91 -5.97 -0.38
C ILE A 167 2.09 -6.79 0.62
N ASN A 168 0.85 -7.15 0.30
CA ASN A 168 0.03 -8.01 1.17
C ASN A 168 0.59 -9.43 1.30
N ALA A 169 1.21 -9.97 0.23
CA ALA A 169 1.90 -11.25 0.31
C ALA A 169 3.15 -11.18 1.20
N MET A 170 3.92 -10.10 1.09
CA MET A 170 5.08 -9.87 1.95
C MET A 170 4.68 -9.75 3.43
N ILE A 171 3.57 -9.05 3.74
CA ILE A 171 3.01 -9.00 5.09
C ILE A 171 2.66 -10.40 5.60
N ARG A 172 2.00 -11.24 4.78
CA ARG A 172 1.67 -12.62 5.17
C ARG A 172 2.91 -13.48 5.44
N ASP A 173 4.00 -13.18 4.75
CA ASP A 173 5.28 -13.87 4.96
C ASP A 173 6.01 -13.41 6.23
N GLY A 174 5.48 -12.40 6.94
CA GLY A 174 6.02 -11.90 8.19
C GLY A 174 6.97 -10.72 8.04
N MET A 175 6.75 -9.87 7.02
CA MET A 175 7.20 -8.47 6.98
C MET A 175 6.43 -7.63 8.00
#